data_AF-M0IPS7-F1
#
_entry.id   AF-M0IPS7-F1
#
_cell.length_a   1.000
_cell.length_b   1.000
_cell.length_c   1.000
_cell.angle_alpha   90.00
_cell.angle_beta   90.00
_cell.angle_gamma   90.00
#
_symmetry.space_group_name_H-M   'P 1'
#
loop_
_entity.id
_entity.type
_entity.pdbx_description
1 polymer ?
#
loop_
_entity_poly.entity_id
_entity_poly.type
_entity_poly.pdbx_seq_one_letter_code
_entity_poly.pdbx_strand_id
1 'polypeptide(L)'
;MSTDEYRRGTAVERERQGKQRPARGRYRGILPTIYAIGLVMFTVVSAYLGPEPAFAVYLVTHVFYAGLIHGDINSLREQGIEWGVSRHLWFGAAFTLPFVVPAYYLYSRRVIRRENESRGLTNE
;
A
#
# COMPACT_ATOMS: atom_id res chain seq x y z
N MET A 1 -5.76 -7.86 43.35
CA MET A 1 -5.30 -8.13 41.96
C MET A 1 -6.34 -7.52 41.05
N SER A 2 -6.10 -6.30 40.56
CA SER A 2 -7.16 -5.51 39.91
C SER A 2 -7.29 -5.91 38.44
N THR A 3 -8.51 -5.99 37.95
CA THR A 3 -8.86 -6.28 36.54
C THR A 3 -8.18 -5.33 35.54
N ASP A 4 -7.70 -4.18 36.00
CA ASP A 4 -7.01 -3.16 35.20
C ASP A 4 -5.56 -3.56 34.85
N GLU A 5 -4.85 -4.24 35.76
CA GLU A 5 -3.51 -4.78 35.48
C GLU A 5 -3.57 -5.91 34.46
N TYR A 6 -4.60 -6.77 34.54
CA TYR A 6 -4.80 -7.85 33.58
C TYR A 6 -5.08 -7.31 32.18
N ARG A 7 -5.97 -6.31 32.06
CA ARG A 7 -6.30 -5.65 30.78
C ARG A 7 -5.09 -4.93 30.18
N ARG A 8 -4.28 -4.28 31.00
CA ARG A 8 -3.04 -3.61 30.58
C ARG A 8 -1.98 -4.63 30.12
N GLY A 9 -1.82 -5.75 30.84
CA GLY A 9 -0.92 -6.84 30.44
C GLY A 9 -1.29 -7.43 29.08
N THR A 10 -2.57 -7.75 28.84
CA THR A 10 -3.01 -8.32 27.55
C THR A 10 -2.85 -7.35 26.37
N ALA A 11 -3.00 -6.05 26.61
CA ALA A 11 -2.79 -5.02 25.58
C ALA A 11 -1.32 -4.92 25.17
N VAL A 12 -0.40 -4.95 26.15
CA VAL A 12 1.05 -4.93 25.91
C VAL A 12 1.52 -6.20 25.19
N GLU A 13 0.93 -7.35 25.53
CA GLU A 13 1.22 -8.63 24.86
C GLU A 13 0.71 -8.68 23.42
N ARG A 14 -0.46 -8.11 23.13
CA ARG A 14 -0.95 -7.93 21.75
C ARG A 14 -0.07 -6.98 20.94
N GLU A 15 0.43 -5.91 21.55
CA GLU A 15 1.37 -4.99 20.92
C GLU A 15 2.71 -5.67 20.60
N ARG A 16 3.23 -6.49 21.52
CA ARG A 16 4.42 -7.32 21.30
C ARG A 16 4.22 -8.35 20.19
N GLN A 17 3.10 -9.07 20.19
CA GLN A 17 2.76 -10.04 19.14
C GLN A 17 2.56 -9.38 17.77
N GLY A 18 1.98 -8.18 17.73
CA GLY A 18 1.84 -7.38 16.51
C GLY A 18 3.19 -6.93 15.93
N LYS A 19 4.15 -6.57 16.80
CA LYS A 19 5.53 -6.23 16.40
C LYS A 19 6.36 -7.44 15.95
N GLN A 20 6.04 -8.66 16.39
CA GLN A 20 6.73 -9.89 16.00
C GLN A 20 6.27 -10.46 14.65
N ARG A 21 5.21 -9.93 14.03
CA ARG A 21 4.78 -10.37 12.70
C ARG A 21 5.46 -9.56 11.59
N PRO A 22 5.92 -10.22 10.51
CA PRO A 22 6.52 -9.53 9.39
C PRO A 22 5.48 -8.61 8.75
N ALA A 23 5.82 -7.33 8.63
CA ALA A 23 4.99 -6.37 7.95
C ALA A 23 4.93 -6.70 6.46
N ARG A 24 3.72 -6.76 5.91
CA ARG A 24 3.49 -7.08 4.49
C ARG A 24 2.33 -6.24 3.96
N GLY A 25 2.57 -5.53 2.86
CA GLY A 25 1.48 -4.84 2.15
C GLY A 25 0.56 -5.88 1.51
N ARG A 26 -0.74 -5.82 1.86
CA ARG A 26 -1.77 -6.78 1.41
C ARG A 26 -1.92 -6.79 -0.10
N TYR A 27 -1.79 -5.63 -0.74
CA TYR A 27 -2.00 -5.46 -2.17
C TYR A 27 -0.69 -5.31 -2.96
N ARG A 28 0.44 -5.21 -2.24
CA ARG A 28 1.77 -5.00 -2.84
C ARG A 28 2.18 -6.09 -3.82
N GLY A 29 1.84 -7.35 -3.57
CA GLY A 29 2.20 -8.47 -4.47
C GLY A 29 1.50 -8.40 -5.83
N ILE A 30 0.30 -7.80 -5.87
CA ILE A 30 -0.57 -7.80 -7.05
C ILE A 30 -0.51 -6.45 -7.79
N LEU A 31 -0.07 -5.38 -7.10
CA LEU A 31 0.08 -4.03 -7.64
C LEU A 31 0.83 -3.96 -8.99
N PRO A 32 2.01 -4.60 -9.19
CA PRO A 32 2.71 -4.59 -10.48
C PRO A 32 1.91 -5.26 -11.59
N THR A 33 1.22 -6.37 -11.28
CA THR A 33 0.40 -7.12 -12.23
C THR A 33 -0.78 -6.29 -12.69
N ILE A 34 -1.52 -5.68 -11.75
CA ILE A 34 -2.66 -4.82 -12.10
C ILE A 34 -2.16 -3.59 -12.86
N TYR A 35 -0.99 -3.03 -12.49
CA TYR A 35 -0.37 -1.95 -13.23
C TYR A 35 -0.11 -2.31 -14.71
N ALA A 36 0.49 -3.47 -14.95
CA ALA A 36 0.75 -3.97 -16.29
C ALA A 36 -0.56 -4.17 -17.09
N ILE A 37 -1.61 -4.72 -16.46
CA ILE A 37 -2.92 -4.91 -17.11
C ILE A 37 -3.52 -3.56 -17.54
N GLY A 38 -3.55 -2.58 -16.64
CA GLY A 38 -4.08 -1.25 -16.96
C GLY A 38 -3.30 -0.54 -18.05
N LEU A 39 -1.96 -0.67 -18.04
CA LEU A 39 -1.10 -0.15 -19.09
C LEU A 39 -1.42 -0.79 -20.46
N VAL A 40 -1.53 -2.12 -20.52
CA VAL A 40 -1.88 -2.84 -21.76
C VAL A 40 -3.25 -2.42 -22.27
N MET A 41 -4.26 -2.36 -21.39
CA MET A 41 -5.60 -1.91 -21.75
C MET A 41 -5.60 -0.50 -22.31
N PHE A 42 -4.90 0.44 -21.65
CA PHE A 42 -4.77 1.81 -22.13
C PHE A 42 -4.07 1.87 -23.50
N THR A 43 -2.98 1.13 -23.71
CA THR A 43 -2.25 1.11 -24.98
C THR A 43 -3.09 0.54 -26.11
N VAL A 44 -3.77 -0.59 -25.88
CA VAL A 44 -4.64 -1.23 -26.89
C VAL A 44 -5.80 -0.30 -27.23
N VAL A 45 -6.49 0.26 -26.24
CA VAL A 45 -7.63 1.15 -26.50
C VAL A 45 -7.19 2.43 -27.21
N SER A 46 -6.06 3.02 -26.81
CA SER A 46 -5.50 4.19 -27.51
C SER A 46 -5.16 3.88 -28.95
N ALA A 47 -4.58 2.71 -29.23
CA ALA A 47 -4.14 2.32 -30.56
C ALA A 47 -5.29 1.98 -31.52
N TYR A 48 -6.37 1.38 -31.03
CA TYR A 48 -7.42 0.81 -31.88
C TYR A 48 -8.78 1.53 -31.81
N LEU A 49 -9.09 2.22 -30.71
CA LEU A 49 -10.40 2.84 -30.46
C LEU A 49 -10.35 4.36 -30.36
N GLY A 50 -9.15 4.95 -30.30
CA GLY A 50 -8.94 6.39 -30.27
C GLY A 50 -8.89 6.99 -28.86
N PRO A 51 -8.74 8.32 -28.77
CA PRO A 51 -8.37 9.00 -27.53
C PRO A 51 -9.50 9.09 -26.49
N GLU A 52 -10.76 9.23 -26.91
CA GLU A 52 -11.90 9.30 -25.97
C GLU A 52 -12.08 8.03 -25.12
N PRO A 53 -12.18 6.82 -25.69
CA PRO A 53 -12.28 5.61 -24.89
C PRO A 53 -11.00 5.32 -24.10
N ALA A 54 -9.84 5.71 -24.62
CA ALA A 54 -8.57 5.61 -23.89
C ALA A 54 -8.56 6.48 -22.63
N PHE A 55 -9.12 7.69 -22.70
CA PHE A 55 -9.26 8.58 -21.55
C PHE A 55 -10.19 7.99 -20.48
N ALA A 56 -11.31 7.39 -20.89
CA ALA A 56 -12.21 6.70 -19.95
C ALA A 56 -11.51 5.53 -19.24
N VAL A 57 -10.76 4.70 -19.99
CA VAL A 57 -9.97 3.60 -19.43
C VAL A 57 -8.91 4.13 -18.47
N TYR A 58 -8.19 5.18 -18.87
CA TYR A 58 -7.21 5.85 -18.02
C TYR A 58 -7.83 6.32 -16.71
N LEU A 59 -8.97 7.03 -16.76
CA LEU A 59 -9.61 7.58 -15.58
C LEU A 59 -10.09 6.50 -14.60
N VAL A 60 -10.75 5.45 -15.12
CA VAL A 60 -11.21 4.30 -14.31
C VAL A 60 -10.02 3.59 -13.67
N THR A 61 -8.99 3.33 -14.47
CA THR A 61 -7.77 2.64 -14.02
C THR A 61 -7.03 3.46 -12.96
N HIS A 62 -6.97 4.78 -13.14
CA HIS A 62 -6.30 5.71 -12.22
C HIS A 62 -7.01 5.76 -10.86
N VAL A 63 -8.34 5.90 -10.85
CA VAL A 63 -9.14 5.85 -9.61
C VAL A 63 -9.00 4.50 -8.91
N PHE A 64 -8.98 3.40 -9.68
CA PHE A 64 -8.79 2.06 -9.13
C PHE A 64 -7.42 1.92 -8.45
N TYR A 65 -6.34 2.40 -9.08
CA TYR A 65 -5.02 2.41 -8.44
C TYR A 65 -4.95 3.27 -7.19
N ALA A 66 -5.58 4.45 -7.20
CA ALA A 66 -5.66 5.30 -6.02
C ALA A 66 -6.35 4.57 -4.86
N GLY A 67 -7.42 3.83 -5.14
CA GLY A 67 -8.11 2.96 -4.17
C GLY A 67 -7.21 1.85 -3.63
N LEU A 68 -6.46 1.15 -4.48
CA LEU A 68 -5.52 0.11 -4.05
C LEU A 68 -4.40 0.64 -3.16
N ILE A 69 -3.82 1.79 -3.53
CA ILE A 69 -2.80 2.47 -2.71
C ILE A 69 -3.38 2.87 -1.35
N HIS A 70 -4.60 3.41 -1.33
CA HIS A 70 -5.29 3.76 -0.10
C HIS A 70 -5.52 2.52 0.80
N GLY A 71 -5.96 1.41 0.22
CA GLY A 71 -6.14 0.14 0.93
C GLY A 71 -4.83 -0.43 1.47
N ASP A 72 -3.74 -0.38 0.70
CA ASP A 72 -2.42 -0.86 1.14
C ASP A 72 -1.87 -0.01 2.29
N ILE A 73 -2.00 1.32 2.21
CA ILE A 73 -1.66 2.25 3.29
C ILE A 73 -2.44 1.93 4.58
N ASN A 74 -3.76 1.73 4.48
CA ASN A 74 -4.58 1.40 5.66
C ASN A 74 -4.20 0.04 6.26
N SER A 75 -3.92 -0.95 5.41
CA SER A 75 -3.46 -2.27 5.87
C SER A 75 -2.09 -2.19 6.58
N LEU A 76 -1.18 -1.33 6.12
CA LEU A 76 0.10 -1.10 6.79
C LEU A 76 -0.05 -0.33 8.11
N ARG A 77 -1.05 0.58 8.18
CA ARG A 77 -1.41 1.27 9.43
C ARG A 77 -1.89 0.28 10.50
N GLU A 78 -2.73 -0.68 10.13
CA GLU A 78 -3.19 -1.73 11.04
C GLU A 78 -2.05 -2.61 11.56
N GLN A 79 -0.92 -2.67 10.84
CA GLN A 79 0.29 -3.39 11.23
C GLN A 79 1.27 -2.54 12.07
N GLY A 80 0.86 -1.32 12.45
CA GLY A 80 1.64 -0.41 13.30
C GLY A 80 2.81 0.26 12.57
N ILE A 81 2.79 0.33 11.24
CA ILE A 81 3.84 1.05 10.48
C ILE A 81 3.48 2.53 10.44
N GLU A 82 4.24 3.37 11.15
CA GLU A 82 4.05 4.82 11.12
C GLU A 82 4.69 5.44 9.88
N TRP A 83 3.85 5.79 8.91
CA TRP A 83 4.27 6.53 7.69
C TRP A 83 4.29 8.06 7.89
N GLY A 84 3.81 8.58 9.03
CA GLY A 84 3.75 10.02 9.30
C GLY A 84 3.04 10.81 8.18
N VAL A 85 3.56 12.00 7.85
CA VAL A 85 3.03 12.91 6.81
C VAL A 85 3.13 12.31 5.40
N SER A 86 4.07 11.38 5.16
CA SER A 86 4.27 10.76 3.85
C SER A 86 3.02 10.04 3.33
N ARG A 87 2.14 9.59 4.24
CA ARG A 87 0.84 8.98 3.91
C ARG A 87 -0.06 9.91 3.10
N HIS A 88 -0.22 11.16 3.55
CA HIS A 88 -1.10 12.12 2.89
C HIS A 88 -0.54 12.55 1.54
N LEU A 89 0.79 12.64 1.45
CA LEU A 89 1.50 12.86 0.19
C LEU A 89 1.27 11.73 -0.80
N TRP A 90 1.41 10.46 -0.39
CA TRP A 90 1.16 9.32 -1.29
C TRP A 90 -0.30 9.20 -1.72
N PHE A 91 -1.23 9.51 -0.82
CA PHE A 91 -2.65 9.55 -1.16
C PHE A 91 -2.96 10.68 -2.15
N GLY A 92 -2.49 11.90 -1.88
CA GLY A 92 -2.67 13.04 -2.77
C GLY A 92 -2.02 12.79 -4.13
N ALA A 93 -0.79 12.29 -4.14
CA ALA A 93 -0.06 11.95 -5.35
C ALA A 93 -0.73 10.82 -6.15
N ALA A 94 -1.35 9.83 -5.50
CA ALA A 94 -2.11 8.79 -6.20
C ALA A 94 -3.35 9.32 -6.90
N PHE A 95 -3.96 10.39 -6.37
CA PHE A 95 -5.08 11.06 -7.03
C PHE A 95 -4.63 12.01 -8.14
N THR A 96 -3.55 12.77 -7.92
CA THR A 96 -3.16 13.86 -8.83
C THR A 96 -2.15 13.47 -9.91
N LEU A 97 -1.23 12.55 -9.61
CA LEU A 97 -0.12 12.23 -10.51
C LEU A 97 -0.40 10.92 -11.25
N PRO A 98 -0.47 10.95 -12.60
CA PRO A 98 -0.47 9.73 -13.38
C PRO A 98 0.79 8.91 -13.07
N PHE A 99 0.64 7.59 -13.02
CA PHE A 99 1.75 6.66 -12.82
C PHE A 99 2.49 6.78 -11.49
N VAL A 100 1.83 7.19 -10.41
CA VAL A 100 2.43 7.15 -9.06
C VAL A 100 2.72 5.72 -8.58
N VAL A 101 2.04 4.73 -9.17
CA VAL A 101 2.03 3.32 -8.74
C VAL A 101 3.43 2.69 -8.66
N PRO A 102 4.31 2.79 -9.67
CA PRO A 102 5.66 2.22 -9.58
C PRO A 102 6.51 2.91 -8.51
N ALA A 103 6.38 4.22 -8.37
CA ALA A 103 7.08 4.99 -7.34
C ALA A 103 6.63 4.56 -5.94
N TYR A 104 5.31 4.40 -5.75
CA TYR A 104 4.73 3.90 -4.50
C TYR A 104 5.23 2.50 -4.16
N TYR A 105 5.24 1.59 -5.14
CA TYR A 105 5.72 0.21 -4.95
C TYR A 105 7.18 0.16 -4.48
N LEU A 106 8.05 0.98 -5.06
CA LEU A 106 9.47 1.06 -4.66
C LEU A 106 9.64 1.67 -3.26
N TYR A 107 8.90 2.73 -2.96
CA TYR A 107 8.95 3.39 -1.65
C TYR A 107 8.42 2.47 -0.54
N SER A 108 7.25 1.87 -0.73
CA SER A 108 6.64 0.96 0.24
C SER A 108 7.54 -0.25 0.52
N ARG A 109 8.25 -0.77 -0.50
CA ARG A 109 9.26 -1.82 -0.33
C ARG A 109 10.37 -1.40 0.63
N ARG A 110 10.91 -0.19 0.48
CA ARG A 110 11.98 0.32 1.35
C ARG A 110 11.50 0.50 2.79
N VAL A 111 10.29 1.04 2.97
CA VAL A 111 9.70 1.26 4.31
C VAL A 111 9.43 -0.07 5.01
N ILE A 112 8.77 -1.01 4.33
CA ILE A 112 8.49 -2.34 4.89
C ILE A 112 9.77 -3.09 5.23
N ARG A 113 10.81 -2.98 4.38
CA ARG A 113 12.09 -3.63 4.67
C ARG A 113 12.75 -3.04 5.92
N ARG A 114 12.82 -1.71 6.03
CA ARG A 114 13.37 -1.04 7.22
C ARG A 114 12.58 -1.38 8.49
N GLU A 115 11.26 -1.49 8.38
CA GLU A 115 10.40 -1.85 9.50
C GLU A 115 10.55 -3.33 9.91
N ASN A 116 10.78 -4.24 8.96
CA ASN A 116 11.08 -5.63 9.28
C ASN A 116 12.49 -5.78 9.87
N GLU A 117 13.48 -5.04 9.37
CA GLU A 117 14.84 -4.96 9.93
C GLU A 117 14.82 -4.42 11.37
N SER A 118 14.04 -3.36 11.66
CA SER A 118 13.92 -2.80 13.02
C SER A 118 13.24 -3.76 14.00
N ARG A 119 12.38 -4.64 13.50
CA ARG A 119 11.71 -5.71 14.27
C ARG A 119 12.60 -6.95 14.45
N GLY A 120 13.80 -6.98 13.88
CA GLY A 120 14.69 -8.15 13.89
C GLY A 120 14.15 -9.32 13.05
N LEU A 121 13.18 -9.05 12.17
CA LEU A 121 12.54 -10.02 11.28
C LEU A 121 13.22 -9.97 9.91
N THR A 122 14.52 -10.24 9.88
CA THR A 122 15.24 -10.43 8.62
C THR A 122 14.95 -11.85 8.16
N ASN A 123 14.19 -12.01 7.08
CA ASN A 123 14.07 -13.30 6.41
C ASN A 123 15.47 -13.69 5.92
N GLU A 124 16.06 -14.72 6.54
CA GLU A 124 16.86 -15.70 5.79
C GLU A 124 15.97 -16.42 4.78
#